data_AF-A0A952XM46-F1
#
_entry.id   AF-A0A952XM46-F1
#
_cell.length_a   1.000
_cell.length_b   1.000
_cell.length_c   1.000
_cell.angle_alpha   90.00
_cell.angle_beta   90.00
_cell.angle_gamma   90.00
#
_symmetry.space_group_name_H-M   'P 1'
#
loop_
_entity.id
_entity.type
_entity.pdbx_description
1 polymer ?
#
loop_
_entity_poly.entity_id
_entity_poly.type
_entity_poly.pdbx_seq_one_letter_code
_entity_poly.pdbx_strand_id
1 'polypeptide(L)'
;MNPILPDFRTAAFEKGAPIDNPYFPVTPGTIRSYSGSKEEGGEIETESNDLFVTFETKKIKGVETTVVRDTAYHDGVLVEDTLDWYAQDADGNVWYLGEIAYNYRYGDEGDYTSTDTDGSWTAGKGGAKPGWIMPAQPEVGDSYYQEFARGIAEDEGRVEAVDEEVTIALDTYNDVLKTLDTTALEPTAREFKYYAPGVGQVLAEEGLNAQNEADFVVELQGTRQVVKDDDDDDAEDDDDDDDDNDADDADDEAGEGDHEFDLSDLSDGQPLAGADQADGPDADDFEGEGADKYVTVLGGTTDLDDALGAYTFDLHSGRIREGMILYASSEEIEAGDSFALKVRDGKGLGLFAVADGGELGVDLSTYEDGGLFFRNILTGRKATIDDGLAPLVLDSDGTPLPIQPLHVVGNDDGFNFLNPVAGVHAVELESEALGEEDDVVLLGFEDRRVTDPDWDGDYNDLIVAVSEEPLSADLVESLLAELQSGPVADALIA
;
A
#
# COMPACT_ATOMS: atom_id res chain seq x y z
N MET A 1 -15.66 34.35 2.43
CA MET A 1 -15.10 35.17 3.53
C MET A 1 -13.60 34.90 3.55
N ASN A 2 -12.78 35.65 4.29
CA ASN A 2 -11.38 35.21 4.44
C ASN A 2 -11.40 33.97 5.35
N PRO A 3 -10.68 32.90 5.00
CA PRO A 3 -10.57 31.73 5.86
C PRO A 3 -9.99 32.10 7.22
N ILE A 4 -10.46 31.39 8.24
CA ILE A 4 -9.93 31.49 9.59
C ILE A 4 -8.69 30.60 9.67
N LEU A 5 -7.58 31.17 10.17
CA LEU A 5 -6.44 30.37 10.59
C LEU A 5 -6.61 30.05 12.08
N PRO A 6 -6.84 28.79 12.47
CA PRO A 6 -7.09 28.45 13.87
C PRO A 6 -5.86 28.70 14.77
N ASP A 7 -6.10 29.09 16.03
CA ASP A 7 -5.00 29.39 16.97
C ASP A 7 -4.50 28.11 17.65
N PHE A 8 -3.48 27.49 17.05
CA PHE A 8 -2.85 26.27 17.58
C PHE A 8 -2.37 26.38 19.04
N ARG A 9 -2.18 27.59 19.60
CA ARG A 9 -1.73 27.75 21.00
C ARG A 9 -2.82 27.49 22.02
N THR A 10 -4.09 27.53 21.60
CA THR A 10 -5.22 27.28 22.49
C THR A 10 -5.72 25.85 22.40
N ALA A 11 -5.31 25.09 21.38
CA ALA A 11 -5.62 23.69 21.24
C ALA A 11 -4.97 22.85 22.35
N ALA A 12 -5.71 21.89 22.89
CA ALA A 12 -5.25 20.94 23.87
C ALA A 12 -5.28 19.54 23.24
N PHE A 13 -4.17 18.81 23.32
CA PHE A 13 -4.05 17.47 22.76
C PHE A 13 -3.84 16.48 23.90
N GLU A 14 -4.59 15.39 23.87
CA GLU A 14 -4.40 14.25 24.75
C GLU A 14 -3.54 13.21 24.03
N LYS A 15 -2.47 12.76 24.68
CA LYS A 15 -1.52 11.81 24.08
C LYS A 15 -2.23 10.46 23.87
N GLY A 16 -2.17 9.92 22.66
CA GLY A 16 -2.77 8.62 22.33
C GLY A 16 -4.30 8.63 22.27
N ALA A 17 -4.95 9.81 22.32
CA ALA A 17 -6.38 9.89 22.08
C ALA A 17 -6.70 9.56 20.61
N PRO A 18 -7.77 8.80 20.33
CA PRO A 18 -8.18 8.50 18.97
C PRO A 18 -8.64 9.76 18.24
N ILE A 19 -8.56 9.73 16.91
CA ILE A 19 -9.16 10.73 16.03
C ILE A 19 -10.52 10.19 15.60
N ASP A 20 -11.54 10.46 16.42
CA ASP A 20 -12.91 9.96 16.29
C ASP A 20 -13.89 11.01 15.71
N ASN A 21 -13.38 12.07 15.08
CA ASN A 21 -14.20 13.07 14.41
C ASN A 21 -15.17 12.39 13.43
N PRO A 22 -16.49 12.67 13.50
CA PRO A 22 -17.48 11.97 12.69
C PRO A 22 -17.21 12.00 11.19
N TYR A 23 -16.64 13.09 10.68
CA TYR A 23 -16.42 13.29 9.25
C TYR A 23 -14.97 13.02 8.80
N PHE A 24 -14.06 12.78 9.75
CA PHE A 24 -12.67 12.47 9.45
C PHE A 24 -12.09 11.49 10.49
N PRO A 25 -12.64 10.26 10.58
CA PRO A 25 -12.10 9.25 11.48
C PRO A 25 -10.78 8.71 10.93
N VAL A 26 -9.75 8.72 11.78
CA VAL A 26 -8.39 8.26 11.46
C VAL A 26 -8.02 7.12 12.41
N THR A 27 -8.69 5.98 12.21
CA THR A 27 -8.48 4.74 12.97
C THR A 27 -7.28 3.98 12.38
N PRO A 28 -6.21 3.70 13.16
CA PRO A 28 -5.09 2.88 12.70
C PRO A 28 -5.54 1.56 12.07
N GLY A 29 -4.91 1.17 10.98
CA GLY A 29 -5.27 -0.01 10.19
C GLY A 29 -6.39 0.20 9.18
N THR A 30 -7.03 1.37 9.13
CA THR A 30 -8.03 1.64 8.08
C THR A 30 -7.32 1.90 6.74
N ILE A 31 -7.73 1.16 5.71
CA ILE A 31 -7.35 1.36 4.31
C ILE A 31 -8.59 1.81 3.56
N ARG A 32 -8.47 2.86 2.74
CA ARG A 32 -9.52 3.32 1.84
C ARG A 32 -8.95 3.48 0.45
N SER A 33 -9.66 2.94 -0.53
CA SER A 33 -9.29 3.03 -1.93
C SER A 33 -10.29 3.86 -2.68
N TYR A 34 -9.78 4.76 -3.49
CA TYR A 34 -10.53 5.72 -4.27
C TYR A 34 -10.19 5.54 -5.73
N SER A 35 -11.17 5.70 -6.62
CA SER A 35 -10.89 5.76 -8.05
C SER A 35 -11.92 6.58 -8.80
N GLY A 36 -11.49 7.11 -9.95
CA GLY A 36 -12.31 7.83 -10.89
C GLY A 36 -11.85 7.55 -12.32
N SER A 37 -12.73 7.81 -13.28
CA SER A 37 -12.36 7.77 -14.70
C SER A 37 -13.11 8.82 -15.50
N LYS A 38 -12.47 9.27 -16.58
CA LYS A 38 -13.01 10.27 -17.50
C LYS A 38 -12.69 9.86 -18.93
N GLU A 39 -13.70 9.90 -19.79
CA GLU A 39 -13.49 9.73 -21.24
C GLU A 39 -13.30 11.10 -21.89
N GLU A 40 -12.09 11.39 -22.37
CA GLU A 40 -11.79 12.58 -23.15
C GLU A 40 -11.18 12.20 -24.51
N GLY A 41 -11.72 12.72 -25.61
CA GLY A 41 -11.17 12.44 -26.94
C GLY A 41 -11.28 10.99 -27.43
N GLY A 42 -11.91 10.09 -26.66
CA GLY A 42 -11.99 8.65 -26.93
C GLY A 42 -10.91 7.83 -26.20
N GLU A 43 -10.12 8.49 -25.33
CA GLU A 43 -9.21 7.88 -24.38
C GLU A 43 -9.86 7.94 -22.98
N ILE A 44 -9.60 6.93 -22.15
CA ILE A 44 -10.05 6.87 -20.77
C ILE A 44 -8.84 7.22 -19.91
N GLU A 45 -8.97 8.30 -19.16
CA GLU A 45 -8.04 8.73 -18.12
C GLU A 45 -8.57 8.20 -16.79
N THR A 46 -7.69 7.65 -15.96
CA THR A 46 -8.01 7.06 -14.67
C THR A 46 -7.13 7.67 -13.58
N GLU A 47 -7.73 7.87 -12.42
CA GLU A 47 -7.00 8.24 -11.21
C GLU A 47 -7.43 7.28 -10.12
N SER A 48 -6.47 6.82 -9.33
CA SER A 48 -6.73 6.03 -8.14
C SER A 48 -5.84 6.48 -6.99
N ASN A 49 -6.33 6.26 -5.77
CA ASN A 49 -5.62 6.69 -4.58
C ASN A 49 -5.89 5.73 -3.42
N ASP A 50 -4.83 5.37 -2.71
CA ASP A 50 -4.89 4.52 -1.54
C ASP A 50 -4.44 5.24 -0.29
N LEU A 51 -5.36 5.36 0.66
CA LEU A 51 -5.14 5.98 1.95
C LEU A 51 -5.03 4.90 3.02
N PHE A 52 -3.85 4.77 3.61
CA PHE A 52 -3.59 3.89 4.75
C PHE A 52 -3.36 4.69 6.03
N VAL A 53 -4.26 4.52 7.00
CA VAL A 53 -4.04 5.02 8.35
C VAL A 53 -3.08 4.07 9.07
N THR A 54 -1.83 4.50 9.21
CA THR A 54 -0.76 3.64 9.71
C THR A 54 -0.84 3.46 11.23
N PHE A 55 -0.12 2.46 11.76
CA PHE A 55 0.11 2.30 13.20
C PHE A 55 1.20 3.24 13.75
N GLU A 56 1.84 4.02 12.88
CA GLU A 56 2.96 4.87 13.22
C GLU A 56 2.52 6.24 13.73
N THR A 57 3.36 6.82 14.60
CA THR A 57 3.16 8.19 15.08
C THR A 57 4.38 9.06 14.85
N LYS A 58 4.15 10.36 14.65
CA LYS A 58 5.21 11.36 14.53
C LYS A 58 4.99 12.52 15.49
N LYS A 59 6.07 13.03 16.08
CA LYS A 59 5.96 14.18 16.97
C LYS A 59 6.16 15.49 16.22
N ILE A 60 5.09 16.22 15.97
CA ILE A 60 5.12 17.55 15.33
C ILE A 60 4.73 18.62 16.35
N LYS A 61 5.61 19.60 16.56
CA LYS A 61 5.42 20.69 17.55
C LYS A 61 5.06 20.22 18.97
N GLY A 62 5.47 19.02 19.36
CA GLY A 62 5.19 18.44 20.67
C GLY A 62 3.85 17.69 20.77
N VAL A 63 3.06 17.69 19.70
CA VAL A 63 1.86 16.86 19.54
C VAL A 63 2.28 15.54 18.89
N GLU A 64 1.75 14.44 19.40
CA GLU A 64 1.87 13.12 18.78
C GLU A 64 0.77 13.02 17.73
N THR A 65 1.15 12.81 16.48
CA THR A 65 0.25 12.76 15.32
C THR A 65 0.19 11.34 14.79
N THR A 66 -0.99 10.90 14.38
CA THR A 66 -1.14 9.68 13.56
C THR A 66 -0.55 9.96 12.18
N VAL A 67 0.24 9.01 11.67
CA VAL A 67 0.75 9.07 10.29
C VAL A 67 -0.27 8.39 9.38
N VAL A 68 -0.69 9.09 8.33
CA VAL A 68 -1.52 8.54 7.25
C VAL A 68 -0.66 8.55 6.00
N ARG A 69 -0.61 7.43 5.27
CA ARG A 69 0.04 7.36 3.97
C ARG A 69 -1.00 7.48 2.88
N ASP A 70 -0.76 8.37 1.92
CA ASP A 70 -1.60 8.59 0.75
C ASP A 70 -0.78 8.29 -0.50
N THR A 71 -1.30 7.44 -1.39
CA THR A 71 -0.54 6.93 -2.53
C THR A 71 -1.38 7.05 -3.79
N ALA A 72 -1.02 7.98 -4.66
CA ALA A 72 -1.82 8.37 -5.81
C ALA A 72 -1.23 7.88 -7.14
N TYR A 73 -2.12 7.44 -8.02
CA TYR A 73 -1.80 6.89 -9.32
C TYR A 73 -2.60 7.59 -10.41
N HIS A 74 -1.98 7.72 -11.57
CA HIS A 74 -2.59 8.23 -12.78
C HIS A 74 -2.36 7.22 -13.90
N ASP A 75 -3.42 6.70 -14.49
CA ASP A 75 -3.35 5.62 -15.48
C ASP A 75 -2.49 4.43 -15.00
N GLY A 76 -2.69 4.03 -13.74
CA GLY A 76 -1.95 2.93 -13.09
C GLY A 76 -0.53 3.28 -12.63
N VAL A 77 0.03 4.41 -13.07
CA VAL A 77 1.39 4.84 -12.76
C VAL A 77 1.44 5.64 -11.45
N LEU A 78 2.35 5.29 -10.54
CA LEU A 78 2.55 6.01 -9.28
C LEU A 78 3.02 7.45 -9.54
N VAL A 79 2.20 8.44 -9.16
CA VAL A 79 2.53 9.87 -9.34
C VAL A 79 2.90 10.56 -8.04
N GLU A 80 2.40 10.07 -6.89
CA GLU A 80 2.68 10.66 -5.58
C GLU A 80 2.63 9.62 -4.44
N ASP A 81 3.54 9.76 -3.47
CA ASP A 81 3.54 8.99 -2.22
C ASP A 81 3.79 9.94 -1.04
N THR A 82 2.78 10.12 -0.21
CA THR A 82 2.70 11.18 0.80
C THR A 82 2.48 10.61 2.20
N LEU A 83 3.17 11.20 3.20
CA LEU A 83 2.92 10.92 4.62
C LEU A 83 2.37 12.15 5.34
N ASP A 84 1.09 12.11 5.66
CA ASP A 84 0.36 13.14 6.39
C ASP A 84 0.43 12.95 7.89
N TRP A 85 0.34 14.05 8.63
CA TRP A 85 0.38 14.06 10.09
C TRP A 85 -0.86 14.74 10.69
N TYR A 86 -1.78 13.93 11.21
CA TYR A 86 -3.03 14.39 11.80
C TYR A 86 -3.07 14.24 13.32
N ALA A 87 -3.78 15.14 14.00
CA ALA A 87 -4.10 15.00 15.43
C ALA A 87 -5.42 15.67 15.78
N GLN A 88 -6.21 15.06 16.66
CA GLN A 88 -7.45 15.65 17.16
C GLN A 88 -7.22 16.39 18.48
N ASP A 89 -7.75 17.62 18.59
CA ASP A 89 -7.77 18.34 19.86
C ASP A 89 -8.94 17.92 20.76
N ALA A 90 -8.89 18.31 22.03
CA ALA A 90 -9.92 17.99 23.03
C ALA A 90 -11.29 18.64 22.75
N ASP A 91 -11.37 19.58 21.80
CA ASP A 91 -12.63 20.16 21.34
C ASP A 91 -13.21 19.38 20.14
N GLY A 92 -12.48 18.40 19.59
CA GLY A 92 -12.89 17.52 18.49
C GLY A 92 -12.42 17.96 17.10
N ASN A 93 -11.60 19.01 16.98
CA ASN A 93 -11.10 19.45 15.67
C ASN A 93 -9.91 18.58 15.26
N VAL A 94 -9.92 18.11 14.02
CA VAL A 94 -8.79 17.39 13.43
C VAL A 94 -7.85 18.40 12.80
N TRP A 95 -6.64 18.46 13.31
CA TRP A 95 -5.57 19.33 12.84
C TRP A 95 -4.72 18.60 11.80
N TYR A 96 -4.33 19.34 10.76
CA TYR A 96 -3.31 18.90 9.82
C TYR A 96 -1.98 19.58 10.18
N LEU A 97 -0.96 18.80 10.52
CA LEU A 97 0.32 19.31 11.02
C LEU A 97 1.45 19.30 9.97
N GLY A 98 1.14 18.87 8.76
CA GLY A 98 2.00 18.85 7.60
C GLY A 98 2.23 17.45 7.07
N GLU A 99 3.09 17.38 6.07
CA GLU A 99 3.31 16.23 5.21
C GLU A 99 4.76 16.15 4.73
N ILE A 100 5.10 14.99 4.20
CA ILE A 100 6.15 14.87 3.19
C ILE A 100 5.56 14.12 1.99
N ALA A 101 5.58 14.78 0.84
CA ALA A 101 5.14 14.27 -0.45
C ALA A 101 6.36 13.95 -1.33
N TYR A 102 6.34 12.81 -1.99
CA TYR A 102 7.29 12.44 -3.04
C TYR A 102 6.57 12.42 -4.38
N ASN A 103 6.78 13.48 -5.18
CA ASN A 103 6.12 13.64 -6.47
C ASN A 103 7.00 13.07 -7.59
N TYR A 104 6.51 12.06 -8.29
CA TYR A 104 7.22 11.46 -9.43
C TYR A 104 6.83 12.19 -10.72
N ARG A 105 7.84 12.63 -11.48
CA ARG A 105 7.63 13.45 -12.69
C ARG A 105 7.97 12.66 -13.93
N TYR A 106 7.06 12.67 -14.88
CA TYR A 106 7.15 11.93 -16.13
C TYR A 106 7.29 12.87 -17.34
N GLY A 107 7.99 12.41 -18.36
CA GLY A 107 8.11 13.08 -19.65
C GLY A 107 6.89 12.83 -20.55
N ASP A 108 6.85 13.49 -21.70
CA ASP A 108 5.77 13.32 -22.69
C ASP A 108 5.70 11.89 -23.28
N GLU A 109 6.76 11.09 -23.11
CA GLU A 109 6.86 9.71 -23.57
C GLU A 109 6.60 8.69 -22.43
N GLY A 110 6.16 9.14 -21.26
CA GLY A 110 5.94 8.28 -20.08
C GLY A 110 7.21 7.96 -19.29
N ASP A 111 8.38 8.48 -19.69
CA ASP A 111 9.65 8.23 -19.00
C ASP A 111 9.72 8.96 -17.66
N TYR A 112 10.13 8.27 -16.60
CA TYR A 112 10.44 8.90 -15.31
C TYR A 112 11.64 9.84 -15.48
N THR A 113 11.48 11.08 -15.04
CA THR A 113 12.50 12.14 -15.20
C THR A 113 13.11 12.61 -13.89
N SER A 114 12.32 12.71 -12.83
CA SER A 114 12.78 13.21 -11.53
C SER A 114 11.74 12.98 -10.43
N THR A 115 12.20 13.04 -9.19
CA THR A 115 11.34 13.15 -8.01
C THR A 115 11.62 14.46 -7.28
N ASP A 116 10.57 15.16 -6.90
CA ASP A 116 10.63 16.33 -6.03
C ASP A 116 9.78 16.13 -4.77
N THR A 117 9.87 17.09 -3.85
CA THR A 117 9.06 17.10 -2.63
C THR A 117 8.33 18.43 -2.51
N ASP A 118 7.90 19.00 -3.63
CA ASP A 118 7.06 20.20 -3.63
C ASP A 118 5.74 19.89 -2.89
N GLY A 119 5.08 20.91 -2.32
CA GLY A 119 3.95 20.74 -1.39
C GLY A 119 4.41 20.47 0.05
N SER A 120 5.41 19.61 0.26
CA SER A 120 5.86 19.18 1.59
C SER A 120 6.09 20.31 2.60
N TRP A 121 5.42 20.23 3.75
CA TRP A 121 5.55 21.22 4.82
C TRP A 121 5.48 20.61 6.21
N THR A 122 5.96 21.32 7.22
CA THR A 122 5.82 20.88 8.62
C THR A 122 5.47 22.07 9.50
N ALA A 123 4.41 21.95 10.28
CA ALA A 123 4.01 22.95 11.25
C ALA A 123 5.21 23.41 12.11
N GLY A 124 5.41 24.73 12.19
CA GLY A 124 6.48 25.34 12.98
C GLY A 124 7.84 25.44 12.28
N LYS A 125 8.03 24.84 11.09
CA LYS A 125 9.18 25.10 10.22
C LYS A 125 8.82 26.18 9.20
N GLY A 126 9.77 27.01 8.80
CA GLY A 126 9.55 28.00 7.73
C GLY A 126 8.47 29.07 7.98
N GLY A 127 7.90 29.13 9.19
CA GLY A 127 6.71 29.96 9.48
C GLY A 127 5.38 29.27 9.19
N ALA A 128 5.40 28.01 8.76
CA ALA A 128 4.23 27.19 8.52
C ALA A 128 3.41 27.00 9.82
N LYS A 129 2.09 27.00 9.67
CA LYS A 129 1.14 26.85 10.77
C LYS A 129 0.12 25.77 10.39
N PRO A 130 -0.25 24.90 11.35
CA PRO A 130 -1.27 23.89 11.10
C PRO A 130 -2.64 24.54 11.00
N GLY A 131 -3.49 23.98 10.16
CA GLY A 131 -4.91 24.30 10.04
C GLY A 131 -5.80 23.17 10.55
N TRP A 132 -7.09 23.28 10.30
CA TRP A 132 -8.04 22.18 10.52
C TRP A 132 -8.27 21.47 9.21
N ILE A 133 -7.99 20.15 9.14
CA ILE A 133 -8.51 19.36 8.01
C ILE A 133 -10.02 19.20 8.16
N MET A 134 -10.48 19.01 9.41
CA MET A 134 -11.89 18.85 9.74
C MET A 134 -12.27 19.54 11.07
N PRO A 135 -13.13 20.56 11.06
CA PRO A 135 -13.67 21.15 12.29
C PRO A 135 -14.54 20.15 13.09
N ALA A 136 -14.62 20.34 14.41
CA ALA A 136 -15.43 19.49 15.29
C ALA A 136 -16.94 19.60 15.03
N GLN A 137 -17.39 20.80 14.68
CA GLN A 137 -18.80 21.16 14.50
C GLN A 137 -18.89 22.06 13.27
N PRO A 138 -18.77 21.50 12.05
CA PRO A 138 -18.83 22.29 10.83
C PRO A 138 -20.21 22.94 10.66
N GLU A 139 -20.24 24.25 10.40
CA GLU A 139 -21.46 24.98 10.03
C GLU A 139 -21.35 25.51 8.59
N VAL A 140 -22.47 25.52 7.86
CA VAL A 140 -22.50 26.04 6.49
C VAL A 140 -21.97 27.49 6.43
N GLY A 141 -20.98 27.70 5.58
CA GLY A 141 -20.30 28.98 5.39
C GLY A 141 -19.03 29.16 6.24
N ASP A 142 -18.72 28.22 7.13
CA ASP A 142 -17.41 28.15 7.78
C ASP A 142 -16.33 28.03 6.72
N SER A 143 -15.25 28.79 6.89
CA SER A 143 -14.12 28.79 5.98
C SER A 143 -12.85 28.90 6.80
N TYR A 144 -11.91 28.00 6.54
CA TYR A 144 -10.73 27.78 7.38
C TYR A 144 -9.54 27.36 6.52
N TYR A 145 -8.34 27.62 7.03
CA TYR A 145 -7.14 27.01 6.48
C TYR A 145 -7.08 25.56 6.92
N GLN A 146 -6.87 24.65 5.98
CA GLN A 146 -6.40 23.29 6.21
C GLN A 146 -4.87 23.32 6.39
N GLU A 147 -4.22 24.13 5.57
CA GLU A 147 -2.78 24.30 5.56
C GLU A 147 -2.38 25.77 5.52
N PHE A 148 -1.23 26.10 6.11
CA PHE A 148 -0.70 27.45 5.99
C PHE A 148 0.83 27.45 6.02
N ALA A 149 1.43 27.12 4.89
CA ALA A 149 2.85 27.22 4.57
C ALA A 149 3.04 28.14 3.35
N ARG A 150 3.26 29.43 3.61
CA ARG A 150 3.21 30.45 2.55
C ARG A 150 4.09 30.15 1.33
N GLY A 151 3.48 30.08 0.15
CA GLY A 151 4.11 29.79 -1.13
C GLY A 151 4.53 28.33 -1.33
N ILE A 152 4.09 27.44 -0.43
CA ILE A 152 4.39 26.01 -0.43
C ILE A 152 3.07 25.22 -0.41
N ALA A 153 2.21 25.50 0.58
CA ALA A 153 0.95 24.81 0.83
C ALA A 153 -0.02 25.80 1.50
N GLU A 154 -1.16 26.13 0.87
CA GLU A 154 -2.09 27.18 1.34
C GLU A 154 -3.56 26.77 1.16
N ASP A 155 -3.87 25.52 1.46
CA ASP A 155 -5.18 24.94 1.20
C ASP A 155 -6.23 25.39 2.22
N GLU A 156 -7.43 25.64 1.71
CA GLU A 156 -8.55 26.26 2.38
C GLU A 156 -9.82 25.43 2.15
N GLY A 157 -10.47 24.99 3.24
CA GLY A 157 -11.78 24.37 3.20
C GLY A 157 -12.89 25.39 3.44
N ARG A 158 -14.04 25.21 2.76
CA ARG A 158 -15.29 25.90 3.08
C ARG A 158 -16.46 24.94 3.15
N VAL A 159 -17.19 24.92 4.25
CA VAL A 159 -18.40 24.10 4.40
C VAL A 159 -19.52 24.65 3.51
N GLU A 160 -19.98 23.84 2.55
CA GLU A 160 -21.08 24.16 1.64
C GLU A 160 -22.41 23.58 2.11
N ALA A 161 -22.40 22.37 2.68
CA ALA A 161 -23.57 21.68 3.19
C ALA A 161 -23.17 20.67 4.29
N VAL A 162 -24.12 20.29 5.16
CA VAL A 162 -23.89 19.35 6.29
C VAL A 162 -24.94 18.22 6.32
N ASP A 163 -25.83 18.19 5.33
CA ASP A 163 -27.02 17.34 5.26
C ASP A 163 -27.26 16.80 3.84
N GLU A 164 -26.19 16.64 3.05
CA GLU A 164 -26.30 16.06 1.71
C GLU A 164 -26.62 14.56 1.77
N GLU A 165 -27.27 14.07 0.72
CA GLU A 165 -27.43 12.65 0.42
C GLU A 165 -26.56 12.33 -0.79
N VAL A 166 -25.55 11.46 -0.63
CA VAL A 166 -24.62 11.08 -1.70
C VAL A 166 -24.76 9.60 -1.95
N THR A 167 -24.94 9.22 -3.22
CA THR A 167 -24.97 7.81 -3.64
C THR A 167 -23.79 7.55 -4.55
N ILE A 168 -22.97 6.58 -4.19
CA ILE A 168 -21.88 6.02 -5.01
C ILE A 168 -22.17 4.54 -5.25
N ALA A 169 -21.25 3.82 -5.91
CA ALA A 169 -21.41 2.39 -6.18
C ALA A 169 -21.64 1.54 -4.92
N LEU A 170 -20.97 1.89 -3.81
CA LEU A 170 -21.01 1.13 -2.55
C LEU A 170 -22.32 1.26 -1.78
N ASP A 171 -22.80 2.49 -1.57
CA ASP A 171 -24.00 2.75 -0.75
C ASP A 171 -24.53 4.19 -0.99
N THR A 172 -25.67 4.48 -0.36
CA THR A 172 -26.21 5.83 -0.18
C THR A 172 -25.90 6.33 1.23
N TYR A 173 -25.06 7.36 1.32
CA TYR A 173 -24.71 8.04 2.55
C TYR A 173 -25.62 9.23 2.82
N ASN A 174 -25.99 9.41 4.08
CA ASN A 174 -26.83 10.51 4.57
C ASN A 174 -26.02 11.41 5.51
N ASP A 175 -26.52 12.61 5.79
CA ASP A 175 -25.88 13.60 6.66
C ASP A 175 -24.44 13.94 6.22
N VAL A 176 -24.21 13.91 4.89
CA VAL A 176 -22.89 14.09 4.29
C VAL A 176 -22.48 15.55 4.35
N LEU A 177 -21.28 15.80 4.88
CA LEU A 177 -20.63 17.09 4.86
C LEU A 177 -20.03 17.32 3.48
N LYS A 178 -20.37 18.46 2.86
CA LYS A 178 -19.75 18.91 1.61
C LYS A 178 -18.86 20.10 1.88
N THR A 179 -17.59 20.04 1.49
CA THR A 179 -16.68 21.17 1.49
C THR A 179 -16.34 21.60 0.06
N LEU A 180 -16.08 22.88 -0.14
CA LEU A 180 -15.31 23.38 -1.28
C LEU A 180 -13.88 23.61 -0.81
N ASP A 181 -12.95 22.90 -1.41
CA ASP A 181 -11.53 23.02 -1.11
C ASP A 181 -10.86 23.79 -2.26
N THR A 182 -9.96 24.70 -1.88
CA THR A 182 -9.30 25.64 -2.79
C THR A 182 -7.92 26.00 -2.27
N THR A 183 -7.05 26.49 -3.14
CA THR A 183 -5.71 26.94 -2.74
C THR A 183 -5.37 28.32 -3.30
N ALA A 184 -4.68 29.13 -2.51
CA ALA A 184 -4.23 30.45 -2.95
C ALA A 184 -3.10 30.37 -4.00
N LEU A 185 -2.41 29.23 -4.07
CA LEU A 185 -1.30 28.97 -4.99
C LEU A 185 -1.79 28.76 -6.42
N GLU A 186 -2.93 28.11 -6.56
CA GLU A 186 -3.60 27.84 -7.82
C GLU A 186 -5.09 28.20 -7.73
N PRO A 187 -5.47 29.46 -8.03
CA PRO A 187 -6.84 29.93 -7.84
C PRO A 187 -7.91 29.25 -8.70
N THR A 188 -7.49 28.44 -9.68
CA THR A 188 -8.36 27.62 -10.53
C THR A 188 -8.55 26.20 -10.02
N ALA A 189 -7.64 25.71 -9.15
CA ALA A 189 -7.79 24.44 -8.47
C ALA A 189 -8.91 24.56 -7.44
N ARG A 190 -9.99 23.84 -7.70
CA ARG A 190 -11.23 23.87 -6.94
C ARG A 190 -11.83 22.48 -6.98
N GLU A 191 -12.16 21.96 -5.83
CA GLU A 191 -12.75 20.64 -5.68
C GLU A 191 -13.90 20.70 -4.67
N PHE A 192 -14.90 19.85 -4.84
CA PHE A 192 -15.81 19.53 -3.74
C PHE A 192 -15.41 18.20 -3.15
N LYS A 193 -15.29 18.14 -1.82
CA LYS A 193 -15.09 16.89 -1.09
C LYS A 193 -16.31 16.59 -0.24
N TYR A 194 -16.68 15.31 -0.18
CA TYR A 194 -17.88 14.84 0.48
C TYR A 194 -17.50 13.82 1.55
N TYR A 195 -17.86 14.10 2.80
CA TYR A 195 -17.49 13.29 3.95
C TYR A 195 -18.73 12.72 4.62
N ALA A 196 -18.83 11.39 4.68
CA ALA A 196 -19.92 10.68 5.33
C ALA A 196 -19.57 10.38 6.81
N PRO A 197 -20.53 10.52 7.75
CA PRO A 197 -20.31 10.19 9.16
C PRO A 197 -19.82 8.75 9.37
N GLY A 198 -18.75 8.58 10.15
CA GLY A 198 -18.15 7.29 10.48
C GLY A 198 -17.29 6.67 9.37
N VAL A 199 -17.35 7.22 8.15
CA VAL A 199 -16.61 6.71 6.99
C VAL A 199 -15.45 7.64 6.63
N GLY A 200 -15.66 8.96 6.62
CA GLY A 200 -14.69 9.91 6.07
C GLY A 200 -15.06 10.32 4.64
N GLN A 201 -14.08 10.65 3.80
CA GLN A 201 -14.32 11.04 2.42
C GLN A 201 -14.91 9.87 1.62
N VAL A 202 -16.01 10.12 0.90
CA VAL A 202 -16.70 9.13 0.04
C VAL A 202 -16.71 9.50 -1.43
N LEU A 203 -16.53 10.79 -1.74
CA LEU A 203 -16.59 11.34 -3.09
C LEU A 203 -15.77 12.64 -3.15
N ALA A 204 -15.08 12.86 -4.26
CA ALA A 204 -14.51 14.14 -4.67
C ALA A 204 -14.95 14.51 -6.09
N GLU A 205 -15.25 15.78 -6.30
CA GLU A 205 -15.55 16.39 -7.61
C GLU A 205 -14.47 17.42 -7.91
N GLU A 206 -13.58 17.11 -8.85
CA GLU A 206 -12.34 17.83 -9.08
C GLU A 206 -12.41 18.73 -10.33
N GLY A 207 -11.50 19.69 -10.42
CA GLY A 207 -11.43 20.59 -11.58
C GLY A 207 -12.66 21.47 -11.78
N LEU A 208 -13.32 21.91 -10.70
CA LEU A 208 -14.61 22.60 -10.78
C LEU A 208 -14.56 23.90 -11.60
N ASN A 209 -15.34 23.93 -12.67
CA ASN A 209 -15.49 25.11 -13.51
C ASN A 209 -16.28 26.24 -12.81
N ALA A 210 -16.47 27.37 -13.50
CA ALA A 210 -17.19 28.53 -12.95
C ALA A 210 -18.69 28.30 -12.68
N GLN A 211 -19.25 27.19 -13.15
CA GLN A 211 -20.62 26.72 -12.90
C GLN A 211 -20.65 25.64 -11.81
N ASN A 212 -19.50 25.26 -11.25
CA ASN A 212 -19.30 24.15 -10.33
C ASN A 212 -19.63 22.79 -10.95
N GLU A 213 -19.35 22.64 -12.25
CA GLU A 213 -19.35 21.32 -12.90
C GLU A 213 -17.92 20.79 -12.80
N ALA A 214 -17.78 19.54 -12.34
CA ALA A 214 -16.52 18.85 -12.20
C ALA A 214 -15.96 18.42 -13.57
N ASP A 215 -14.64 18.40 -13.69
CA ASP A 215 -13.95 17.78 -14.82
C ASP A 215 -13.74 16.28 -14.58
N PHE A 216 -13.44 15.92 -13.33
CA PHE A 216 -13.15 14.57 -12.89
C PHE A 216 -13.89 14.26 -11.58
N VAL A 217 -14.24 12.99 -11.35
CA VAL A 217 -14.96 12.54 -10.15
C VAL A 217 -14.30 11.28 -9.63
N VAL A 218 -13.94 11.30 -8.36
CA VAL A 218 -13.28 10.20 -7.65
C VAL A 218 -14.20 9.70 -6.54
N GLU A 219 -14.49 8.41 -6.52
CA GLU A 219 -15.39 7.75 -5.57
C GLU A 219 -14.64 6.75 -4.69
N LEU A 220 -15.10 6.59 -3.44
CA LEU A 220 -14.66 5.50 -2.57
C LEU A 220 -15.07 4.15 -3.18
N GLN A 221 -14.07 3.30 -3.43
CA GLN A 221 -14.24 1.96 -3.97
C GLN A 221 -14.34 0.89 -2.89
N GLY A 222 -13.71 1.11 -1.74
CA GLY A 222 -13.74 0.15 -0.65
C GLY A 222 -13.12 0.67 0.65
N THR A 223 -13.39 -0.04 1.74
CA THR A 223 -12.73 0.18 3.03
C THR A 223 -12.35 -1.17 3.62
N ARG A 224 -11.07 -1.36 3.93
CA ARG A 224 -10.54 -2.53 4.63
C ARG A 224 -10.02 -2.08 5.98
N GLN A 225 -10.18 -2.92 7.00
CA GLN A 225 -9.57 -2.73 8.30
C GLN A 225 -8.57 -3.86 8.52
N VAL A 226 -7.33 -3.49 8.79
CA VAL A 226 -6.30 -4.42 9.24
C VAL A 226 -6.03 -4.19 10.72
N VAL A 227 -5.72 -5.25 11.44
CA VAL A 227 -5.27 -5.17 12.83
C VAL A 227 -3.78 -5.47 12.86
N LYS A 228 -3.10 -4.90 13.84
CA LYS A 228 -1.73 -5.28 14.15
C LYS A 228 -1.84 -6.19 15.35
N ASP A 229 -1.52 -7.46 15.20
CA ASP A 229 -1.48 -8.37 16.34
C ASP A 229 -0.25 -8.01 17.19
N ASP A 230 -0.52 -7.37 18.32
CA ASP A 230 0.47 -7.12 19.36
C ASP A 230 0.55 -8.39 20.22
N ASP A 231 1.07 -9.47 19.64
CA ASP A 231 1.22 -10.76 20.32
C ASP A 231 2.43 -10.73 21.28
N ASP A 232 2.39 -9.83 22.27
CA ASP A 232 3.40 -9.73 23.33
C ASP A 232 2.95 -8.95 24.59
N ASP A 233 1.65 -8.92 24.91
CA ASP A 233 1.18 -8.46 26.23
C ASP A 233 0.85 -9.67 27.15
N ASP A 234 1.84 -10.04 27.96
CA ASP A 234 1.73 -10.85 29.17
C ASP A 234 0.42 -10.57 29.96
N ALA A 235 -0.51 -11.54 29.96
CA ALA A 235 -1.52 -11.66 31.01
C ALA A 235 -1.27 -12.94 31.83
N GLU A 236 -0.53 -12.78 32.92
CA GLU A 236 -0.57 -13.71 34.05
C GLU A 236 -2.01 -13.83 34.61
N ASP A 237 -2.38 -15.08 34.93
CA ASP A 237 -3.34 -15.54 35.94
C ASP A 237 -4.82 -15.08 35.85
N ASP A 238 -5.75 -16.04 35.69
CA ASP A 238 -6.45 -16.62 36.85
C ASP A 238 -7.37 -17.79 36.43
N ASP A 239 -7.15 -18.95 37.07
CA ASP A 239 -8.15 -20.01 37.23
C ASP A 239 -9.36 -19.43 37.99
N ASP A 240 -10.59 -19.54 37.46
CA ASP A 240 -11.79 -19.90 38.25
C ASP A 240 -13.06 -20.11 37.39
N ASP A 241 -13.83 -21.11 37.82
CA ASP A 241 -15.00 -21.75 37.20
C ASP A 241 -16.28 -20.88 37.00
N ASP A 242 -17.11 -21.33 36.04
CA ASP A 242 -18.58 -21.30 35.93
C ASP A 242 -19.35 -19.95 35.96
N ASP A 243 -20.02 -19.58 34.84
CA ASP A 243 -21.50 -19.58 34.75
C ASP A 243 -22.00 -19.24 33.32
N ASP A 244 -22.94 -20.07 32.84
CA ASP A 244 -23.68 -19.95 31.58
C ASP A 244 -24.43 -18.61 31.44
N ASN A 245 -24.32 -17.95 30.28
CA ASN A 245 -25.45 -17.21 29.70
C ASN A 245 -25.29 -16.95 28.19
N ASP A 246 -26.12 -17.63 27.40
CA ASP A 246 -26.39 -17.37 25.99
C ASP A 246 -26.76 -15.89 25.73
N ALA A 247 -26.03 -15.24 24.82
CA ALA A 247 -26.58 -14.24 23.92
C ALA A 247 -25.74 -14.22 22.64
N ASP A 248 -26.42 -14.52 21.53
CA ASP A 248 -25.95 -14.52 20.15
C ASP A 248 -25.03 -13.34 19.81
N ASP A 249 -23.76 -13.61 19.57
CA ASP A 249 -22.96 -12.97 18.53
C ASP A 249 -22.22 -14.09 17.79
N ALA A 250 -22.40 -14.11 16.47
CA ALA A 250 -21.67 -15.00 15.59
C ALA A 250 -20.27 -14.40 15.43
N ASP A 251 -19.38 -14.76 16.37
CA ASP A 251 -17.94 -14.68 16.12
C ASP A 251 -17.64 -15.70 15.02
N ASP A 252 -17.20 -15.18 13.88
CA ASP A 252 -16.39 -15.96 12.95
C ASP A 252 -15.18 -16.45 13.73
N GLU A 253 -15.14 -17.76 14.01
CA GLU A 253 -13.88 -18.42 14.28
C GLU A 253 -13.07 -18.38 12.99
N ALA A 254 -12.36 -17.27 12.77
CA ALA A 254 -11.17 -17.25 11.94
C ALA A 254 -10.16 -18.15 12.66
N GLY A 255 -10.14 -19.42 12.27
CA GLY A 255 -9.09 -20.32 12.72
C GLY A 255 -7.79 -19.85 12.09
N GLU A 256 -6.83 -19.48 12.93
CA GLU A 256 -5.40 -19.57 12.63
C GLU A 256 -5.16 -20.97 12.03
N GLY A 257 -4.97 -21.03 10.73
CA GLY A 257 -4.82 -22.28 10.01
C GLY A 257 -3.98 -22.04 8.79
N ASP A 258 -2.77 -22.58 8.80
CA ASP A 258 -1.89 -22.74 7.65
C ASP A 258 -2.74 -23.07 6.42
N HIS A 259 -2.97 -22.07 5.57
CA HIS A 259 -3.66 -22.27 4.32
C HIS A 259 -2.65 -22.90 3.35
N GLU A 260 -2.56 -24.23 3.33
CA GLU A 260 -1.81 -24.97 2.30
C GLU A 260 -2.52 -24.81 0.94
N PHE A 261 -1.89 -24.09 0.01
CA PHE A 261 -2.35 -23.95 -1.38
C PHE A 261 -1.57 -24.91 -2.28
N ASP A 262 -2.25 -25.65 -3.15
CA ASP A 262 -1.59 -26.57 -4.07
C ASP A 262 -1.20 -25.83 -5.36
N LEU A 263 0.00 -26.09 -5.90
CA LEU A 263 0.46 -25.52 -7.17
C LEU A 263 -0.54 -25.72 -8.32
N SER A 264 -1.30 -26.81 -8.30
CA SER A 264 -2.32 -27.11 -9.30
C SER A 264 -3.57 -26.23 -9.19
N ASP A 265 -3.82 -25.59 -8.04
CA ASP A 265 -4.96 -24.68 -7.86
C ASP A 265 -4.81 -23.39 -8.69
N LEU A 266 -3.59 -22.93 -8.93
CA LEU A 266 -3.31 -21.75 -9.79
C LEU A 266 -3.79 -21.92 -11.24
N SER A 267 -3.99 -23.17 -11.67
CA SER A 267 -4.12 -23.51 -13.09
C SER A 267 -5.46 -23.16 -13.73
N ASP A 268 -6.47 -22.79 -12.95
CA ASP A 268 -7.78 -22.39 -13.45
C ASP A 268 -7.99 -20.86 -13.51
N GLY A 269 -7.00 -20.08 -13.04
CA GLY A 269 -7.03 -18.63 -12.98
C GLY A 269 -8.22 -18.12 -12.16
N GLN A 270 -8.59 -18.85 -11.10
CA GLN A 270 -9.61 -18.43 -10.16
C GLN A 270 -8.95 -17.95 -8.87
N PRO A 271 -9.58 -16.99 -8.17
CA PRO A 271 -9.07 -16.50 -6.91
C PRO A 271 -8.84 -17.64 -5.91
N LEU A 272 -7.68 -17.64 -5.25
CA LEU A 272 -7.39 -18.56 -4.17
C LEU A 272 -8.17 -18.14 -2.92
N ALA A 273 -9.21 -18.90 -2.58
CA ALA A 273 -10.08 -18.57 -1.46
C ALA A 273 -9.31 -18.57 -0.13
N GLY A 274 -9.27 -17.43 0.55
CA GLY A 274 -8.59 -17.25 1.84
C GLY A 274 -7.12 -16.84 1.73
N ALA A 275 -6.55 -16.77 0.53
CA ALA A 275 -5.16 -16.35 0.32
C ALA A 275 -4.89 -14.90 0.76
N ASP A 276 -5.90 -14.03 0.70
CA ASP A 276 -5.84 -12.65 1.17
C ASP A 276 -5.70 -12.50 2.70
N GLN A 277 -5.85 -13.61 3.44
CA GLN A 277 -5.69 -13.74 4.88
C GLN A 277 -4.63 -14.78 5.26
N ALA A 278 -3.97 -15.40 4.29
CA ALA A 278 -2.97 -16.43 4.55
C ALA A 278 -1.65 -15.82 5.03
N ASP A 279 -0.93 -16.56 5.87
CA ASP A 279 0.42 -16.19 6.24
C ASP A 279 1.31 -16.16 5.00
N GLY A 280 2.16 -15.15 4.93
CA GLY A 280 3.18 -15.14 3.90
C GLY A 280 4.31 -16.10 4.22
N PRO A 281 5.21 -16.31 3.25
CA PRO A 281 6.36 -17.20 3.42
C PRO A 281 7.27 -16.77 4.59
N ASP A 282 7.69 -17.72 5.42
CA ASP A 282 8.53 -17.45 6.60
C ASP A 282 9.92 -16.98 6.15
N ALA A 283 10.42 -15.93 6.79
CA ALA A 283 11.77 -15.42 6.57
C ALA A 283 12.86 -16.47 6.79
N ASP A 284 12.63 -17.46 7.66
CA ASP A 284 13.58 -18.53 7.98
C ASP A 284 13.75 -19.54 6.82
N ASP A 285 12.72 -19.75 5.97
CA ASP A 285 12.82 -20.60 4.78
C ASP A 285 13.82 -20.05 3.75
N PHE A 286 14.05 -18.74 3.83
CA PHE A 286 15.00 -18.01 3.01
C PHE A 286 16.37 -17.80 3.68
N GLU A 287 16.66 -18.42 4.84
CA GLU A 287 18.00 -18.36 5.45
C GLU A 287 19.07 -19.00 4.55
N GLY A 288 20.18 -18.29 4.34
CA GLY A 288 21.33 -18.83 3.63
C GLY A 288 22.29 -19.61 4.53
N GLU A 289 22.67 -20.80 4.10
CA GLU A 289 23.71 -21.61 4.76
C GLU A 289 25.16 -21.30 4.30
N GLY A 290 25.35 -20.13 3.69
CA GLY A 290 26.65 -19.71 3.15
C GLY A 290 26.97 -20.24 1.75
N ALA A 291 26.01 -20.91 1.12
CA ALA A 291 26.00 -21.32 -0.28
C ALA A 291 25.29 -20.26 -1.16
N ASP A 292 25.15 -20.57 -2.45
CA ASP A 292 24.31 -19.79 -3.35
C ASP A 292 22.89 -20.38 -3.27
N LYS A 293 21.85 -19.55 -3.11
CA LYS A 293 20.46 -19.94 -3.34
C LYS A 293 20.11 -19.70 -4.81
N TYR A 294 19.23 -20.53 -5.36
CA TYR A 294 18.79 -20.48 -6.73
C TYR A 294 17.31 -20.08 -6.78
N VAL A 295 17.01 -19.04 -7.55
CA VAL A 295 15.65 -18.60 -7.85
C VAL A 295 15.35 -19.05 -9.26
N THR A 296 14.47 -20.03 -9.41
CA THR A 296 14.08 -20.61 -10.70
C THR A 296 12.66 -20.17 -11.04
N VAL A 297 12.47 -19.50 -12.17
CA VAL A 297 11.12 -19.10 -12.60
C VAL A 297 10.44 -20.29 -13.27
N LEU A 298 9.22 -20.60 -12.85
CA LEU A 298 8.42 -21.68 -13.40
C LEU A 298 7.43 -21.17 -14.46
N GLY A 299 7.11 -19.87 -14.44
CA GLY A 299 6.22 -19.21 -15.40
C GLY A 299 5.30 -18.25 -14.68
N GLY A 300 4.15 -17.98 -15.29
CA GLY A 300 3.08 -17.18 -14.73
C GLY A 300 2.11 -16.72 -15.83
N THR A 301 0.97 -16.17 -15.44
CA THR A 301 -0.03 -15.59 -16.34
C THR A 301 -0.39 -14.19 -15.92
N THR A 302 0.46 -13.25 -16.32
CA THR A 302 0.19 -11.83 -16.14
C THR A 302 -0.21 -11.21 -17.48
N ASP A 303 -1.06 -10.19 -17.43
CA ASP A 303 -1.33 -9.24 -18.51
C ASP A 303 -0.47 -7.97 -18.43
N LEU A 304 0.41 -7.88 -17.43
CA LEU A 304 1.41 -6.84 -17.21
C LEU A 304 2.84 -7.34 -17.54
N ASP A 305 3.74 -6.41 -17.82
CA ASP A 305 5.16 -6.72 -18.02
C ASP A 305 5.94 -6.56 -16.70
N ASP A 306 5.78 -7.53 -15.80
CA ASP A 306 6.35 -7.47 -14.45
C ASP A 306 7.87 -7.65 -14.42
N ALA A 307 8.50 -7.09 -13.40
CA ALA A 307 9.90 -7.37 -13.08
C ALA A 307 10.04 -8.17 -11.78
N LEU A 308 11.00 -9.09 -11.75
CA LEU A 308 11.38 -9.82 -10.54
C LEU A 308 12.67 -9.22 -9.96
N GLY A 309 12.62 -8.82 -8.69
CA GLY A 309 13.76 -8.32 -7.95
C GLY A 309 14.09 -9.13 -6.71
N ALA A 310 15.29 -8.88 -6.17
CA ALA A 310 15.74 -9.54 -4.96
C ALA A 310 16.63 -8.63 -4.10
N TYR A 311 16.68 -8.93 -2.81
CA TYR A 311 17.63 -8.37 -1.86
C TYR A 311 18.02 -9.42 -0.83
N THR A 312 19.05 -9.11 -0.03
CA THR A 312 19.32 -9.88 1.20
C THR A 312 18.96 -9.04 2.41
N PHE A 313 18.56 -9.67 3.51
CA PHE A 313 18.32 -8.99 4.78
C PHE A 313 19.06 -9.69 5.92
N ASP A 314 19.15 -9.01 7.06
CA ASP A 314 19.84 -9.51 8.25
C ASP A 314 18.85 -10.17 9.18
N LEU A 315 18.88 -11.50 9.33
CA LEU A 315 17.89 -12.27 10.10
C LEU A 315 17.71 -11.77 11.54
N HIS A 316 18.76 -11.21 12.16
CA HIS A 316 18.65 -10.70 13.52
C HIS A 316 18.06 -9.29 13.63
N SER A 317 18.17 -8.47 12.59
CA SER A 317 17.80 -7.05 12.65
C SER A 317 16.79 -6.62 11.59
N GLY A 318 16.25 -7.58 10.83
CA GLY A 318 15.41 -7.38 9.65
C GLY A 318 16.07 -6.57 8.52
N ARG A 319 17.30 -6.09 8.68
CA ARG A 319 17.81 -4.97 7.87
C ARG A 319 18.04 -5.35 6.42
N ILE A 320 17.22 -4.77 5.54
CA ILE A 320 17.30 -4.88 4.10
C ILE A 320 18.63 -4.29 3.58
N ARG A 321 19.25 -5.02 2.66
CA ARG A 321 20.50 -4.63 1.99
C ARG A 321 20.19 -3.97 0.64
N GLU A 322 21.24 -3.81 -0.15
CA GLU A 322 21.09 -3.34 -1.52
C GLU A 322 20.34 -4.43 -2.31
N GLY A 323 19.31 -4.01 -3.04
CA GLY A 323 18.55 -4.87 -3.93
C GLY A 323 19.04 -4.74 -5.38
N MET A 324 18.55 -5.65 -6.19
CA MET A 324 18.79 -5.73 -7.63
C MET A 324 17.52 -6.22 -8.33
N ILE A 325 17.49 -6.02 -9.64
CA ILE A 325 16.51 -6.64 -10.54
C ILE A 325 17.12 -7.94 -11.06
N LEU A 326 16.42 -9.07 -10.92
CA LEU A 326 16.85 -10.35 -11.48
C LEU A 326 16.44 -10.44 -12.96
N TYR A 327 15.21 -10.03 -13.23
CA TYR A 327 14.61 -9.97 -14.56
C TYR A 327 13.81 -8.67 -14.66
N ALA A 328 14.12 -7.86 -15.66
CA ALA A 328 13.52 -6.53 -15.81
C ALA A 328 12.14 -6.56 -16.50
N SER A 329 11.76 -7.69 -17.07
CA SER A 329 10.54 -7.92 -17.83
C SER A 329 10.19 -9.41 -17.78
N SER A 330 8.92 -9.73 -17.55
CA SER A 330 8.38 -11.09 -17.49
C SER A 330 8.32 -11.70 -18.89
N GLU A 331 8.15 -10.85 -19.92
CA GLU A 331 8.17 -11.26 -21.33
C GLU A 331 9.51 -11.88 -21.78
N GLU A 332 10.60 -11.58 -21.07
CA GLU A 332 11.94 -12.09 -21.39
C GLU A 332 12.33 -13.38 -20.64
N ILE A 333 11.45 -13.88 -19.75
CA ILE A 333 11.76 -15.03 -18.89
C ILE A 333 11.23 -16.34 -19.51
N GLU A 334 12.11 -17.35 -19.63
CA GLU A 334 11.68 -18.71 -19.99
C GLU A 334 11.53 -19.58 -18.74
N ALA A 335 10.50 -20.45 -18.72
CA ALA A 335 10.34 -21.42 -17.64
C ALA A 335 11.59 -22.30 -17.47
N GLY A 336 12.10 -22.38 -16.24
CA GLY A 336 13.36 -23.02 -15.89
C GLY A 336 14.57 -22.09 -15.88
N ASP A 337 14.43 -20.83 -16.30
CA ASP A 337 15.47 -19.83 -16.10
C ASP A 337 15.75 -19.68 -14.60
N SER A 338 17.04 -19.65 -14.26
CA SER A 338 17.47 -19.71 -12.87
C SER A 338 18.59 -18.73 -12.59
N PHE A 339 18.43 -17.96 -11.52
CA PHE A 339 19.39 -16.97 -11.05
C PHE A 339 20.02 -17.42 -9.72
N ALA A 340 21.35 -17.36 -9.63
CA ALA A 340 22.09 -17.74 -8.43
C ALA A 340 22.43 -16.50 -7.58
N LEU A 341 21.98 -16.49 -6.32
CA LEU A 341 22.21 -15.42 -5.35
C LEU A 341 23.04 -15.91 -4.17
N LYS A 342 24.09 -15.17 -3.83
CA LYS A 342 24.91 -15.46 -2.65
C LYS A 342 24.21 -15.00 -1.37
N VAL A 343 23.67 -15.94 -0.60
CA VAL A 343 23.09 -15.68 0.73
C VAL A 343 24.04 -16.23 1.79
N ARG A 344 24.55 -15.35 2.66
CA ARG A 344 25.56 -15.72 3.68
C ARG A 344 24.88 -16.15 4.97
N ASP A 345 25.56 -16.96 5.79
CA ASP A 345 25.11 -17.31 7.15
C ASP A 345 24.58 -16.09 7.93
N GLY A 346 23.41 -16.24 8.53
CA GLY A 346 22.72 -15.17 9.26
C GLY A 346 22.13 -14.09 8.36
N LYS A 347 21.86 -14.38 7.08
CA LYS A 347 21.15 -13.52 6.13
C LYS A 347 20.01 -14.33 5.51
N GLY A 348 18.89 -13.67 5.26
CA GLY A 348 17.80 -14.18 4.45
C GLY A 348 17.82 -13.60 3.03
N LEU A 349 17.11 -14.26 2.11
CA LEU A 349 16.78 -13.78 0.78
C LEU A 349 15.37 -13.18 0.79
N GLY A 350 15.22 -11.93 0.35
CA GLY A 350 13.91 -11.35 0.07
C GLY A 350 13.72 -11.23 -1.43
N LEU A 351 12.56 -11.65 -1.93
CA LEU A 351 12.12 -11.44 -3.30
C LEU A 351 11.04 -10.36 -3.34
N PHE A 352 10.88 -9.73 -4.50
CA PHE A 352 9.77 -8.81 -4.75
C PHE A 352 9.43 -8.75 -6.23
N ALA A 353 8.15 -8.55 -6.54
CA ALA A 353 7.71 -8.17 -7.87
C ALA A 353 7.63 -6.65 -8.00
N VAL A 354 7.73 -6.14 -9.23
CA VAL A 354 7.37 -4.77 -9.60
C VAL A 354 6.38 -4.90 -10.74
N ALA A 355 5.13 -4.55 -10.45
CA ALA A 355 4.03 -4.59 -11.41
C ALA A 355 4.33 -3.67 -12.60
N ASP A 356 4.08 -4.15 -13.81
CA ASP A 356 4.18 -3.40 -15.06
C ASP A 356 5.45 -2.53 -15.16
N GLY A 357 6.60 -3.18 -15.04
CA GLY A 357 7.91 -2.53 -15.11
C GLY A 357 8.14 -1.74 -16.39
N GLY A 358 7.45 -2.11 -17.48
CA GLY A 358 7.47 -1.44 -18.77
C GLY A 358 6.84 -0.04 -18.76
N GLU A 359 5.70 0.14 -18.09
CA GLU A 359 4.98 1.42 -18.01
C GLU A 359 5.43 2.30 -16.82
N LEU A 360 6.28 1.77 -15.93
CA LEU A 360 6.86 2.51 -14.79
C LEU A 360 7.67 3.76 -15.20
N GLY A 361 8.12 3.81 -16.45
CA GLY A 361 8.98 4.87 -16.98
C GLY A 361 10.44 4.80 -16.50
N VAL A 362 10.83 3.75 -15.74
CA VAL A 362 12.19 3.53 -15.24
C VAL A 362 12.83 2.36 -15.98
N ASP A 363 14.04 2.55 -16.52
CA ASP A 363 14.82 1.45 -17.11
C ASP A 363 15.36 0.51 -16.02
N LEU A 364 14.57 -0.52 -15.68
CA LEU A 364 14.87 -1.49 -14.63
C LEU A 364 16.12 -2.33 -14.92
N SER A 365 16.51 -2.50 -16.20
CA SER A 365 17.72 -3.23 -16.59
C SER A 365 19.01 -2.58 -16.04
N THR A 366 18.95 -1.30 -15.68
CA THR A 366 20.08 -0.59 -15.05
C THR A 366 20.42 -1.09 -13.64
N TYR A 367 19.52 -1.86 -13.02
CA TYR A 367 19.64 -2.36 -11.64
C TYR A 367 19.94 -3.86 -11.54
N GLU A 368 20.29 -4.53 -12.66
CA GLU A 368 20.64 -5.97 -12.68
C GLU A 368 21.89 -6.29 -11.85
N ASP A 369 22.84 -5.36 -11.79
CA ASP A 369 24.07 -5.48 -10.99
C ASP A 369 23.91 -4.91 -9.56
N GLY A 370 22.67 -4.61 -9.15
CA GLY A 370 22.33 -3.91 -7.92
C GLY A 370 22.18 -2.39 -8.09
N GLY A 371 22.06 -1.68 -6.96
CA GLY A 371 21.91 -0.22 -6.94
C GLY A 371 20.56 0.28 -6.44
N LEU A 372 19.66 -0.62 -6.02
CA LEU A 372 18.42 -0.27 -5.33
C LEU A 372 18.63 -0.24 -3.81
N PHE A 373 18.18 0.84 -3.17
CA PHE A 373 18.31 1.03 -1.73
C PHE A 373 16.95 1.30 -1.09
N PHE A 374 16.63 0.54 -0.05
CA PHE A 374 15.35 0.65 0.66
C PHE A 374 15.48 1.49 1.92
N ARG A 375 14.57 2.45 2.11
CA ARG A 375 14.53 3.33 3.28
C ARG A 375 13.15 3.36 3.88
N ASN A 376 13.11 3.30 5.21
CA ASN A 376 11.90 3.59 5.95
C ASN A 376 11.45 5.02 5.62
N ILE A 377 10.31 5.18 4.95
CA ILE A 377 9.83 6.46 4.42
C ILE A 377 9.61 7.50 5.53
N LEU A 378 9.17 7.06 6.71
CA LEU A 378 8.91 7.94 7.84
C LEU A 378 10.19 8.49 8.50
N THR A 379 11.22 7.66 8.63
CA THR A 379 12.44 7.97 9.42
C THR A 379 13.69 8.24 8.58
N GLY A 380 13.70 7.87 7.30
CA GLY A 380 14.86 7.92 6.39
C GLY A 380 15.98 6.94 6.75
N ARG A 381 15.76 6.03 7.71
CA ARG A 381 16.72 4.98 8.07
C ARG A 381 16.69 3.87 7.01
N LYS A 382 17.67 2.96 7.06
CA LYS A 382 17.60 1.74 6.24
C LYS A 382 16.34 0.98 6.63
N ALA A 383 15.59 0.52 5.63
CA ALA A 383 14.41 -0.29 5.88
C ALA A 383 14.79 -1.62 6.52
N THR A 384 13.84 -2.17 7.27
CA THR A 384 13.86 -3.54 7.78
C THR A 384 12.63 -4.26 7.28
N ILE A 385 12.64 -5.60 7.26
CA ILE A 385 11.44 -6.38 6.91
C ILE A 385 10.33 -6.24 7.94
N ASP A 386 10.66 -5.77 9.14
CA ASP A 386 9.74 -5.49 10.25
C ASP A 386 9.20 -4.04 10.19
N ASP A 387 9.51 -3.29 9.14
CA ASP A 387 9.00 -1.92 8.99
C ASP A 387 7.49 -1.98 8.72
N GLY A 388 6.67 -1.34 9.57
CA GLY A 388 5.20 -1.23 9.40
C GLY A 388 4.73 -0.35 8.24
N LEU A 389 5.58 -0.06 7.26
CA LEU A 389 5.34 0.80 6.11
C LEU A 389 6.18 0.35 4.92
N ALA A 390 5.59 0.36 3.72
CA ALA A 390 6.34 0.13 2.49
C ALA A 390 7.54 1.08 2.38
N PRO A 391 8.74 0.56 2.05
CA PRO A 391 9.93 1.38 1.98
C PRO A 391 9.90 2.32 0.78
N LEU A 392 10.57 3.45 0.91
CA LEU A 392 10.97 4.24 -0.24
C LEU A 392 12.15 3.54 -0.93
N VAL A 393 12.05 3.34 -2.23
CA VAL A 393 13.13 2.79 -3.07
C VAL A 393 13.95 3.94 -3.65
N LEU A 394 15.28 3.84 -3.57
CA LEU A 394 16.18 4.88 -4.08
C LEU A 394 17.28 4.29 -4.96
N ASP A 395 17.71 5.10 -5.91
CA ASP A 395 18.91 4.85 -6.71
C ASP A 395 20.21 5.06 -5.89
N SER A 396 21.36 4.86 -6.56
CA SER A 396 22.68 5.05 -5.96
C SER A 396 23.05 6.49 -5.60
N ASP A 397 22.36 7.49 -6.17
CA ASP A 397 22.51 8.91 -5.84
C ASP A 397 21.60 9.32 -4.67
N GLY A 398 20.68 8.44 -4.25
CA GLY A 398 19.70 8.69 -3.21
C GLY A 398 18.47 9.44 -3.72
N THR A 399 18.17 9.34 -5.01
CA THR A 399 16.91 9.82 -5.61
C THR A 399 15.84 8.76 -5.37
N PRO A 400 14.68 9.12 -4.79
CA PRO A 400 13.54 8.21 -4.74
C PRO A 400 13.06 7.85 -6.15
N LEU A 401 12.68 6.60 -6.36
CA LEU A 401 12.18 6.06 -7.61
C LEU A 401 10.70 5.69 -7.46
N PRO A 402 9.88 5.75 -8.53
CA PRO A 402 8.48 5.36 -8.50
C PRO A 402 8.28 3.83 -8.44
N ILE A 403 9.19 3.10 -7.78
CA ILE A 403 9.11 1.63 -7.64
C ILE A 403 8.38 1.32 -6.35
N GLN A 404 7.29 0.56 -6.44
CA GLN A 404 6.61 -0.06 -5.31
C GLN A 404 6.81 -1.57 -5.34
N PRO A 405 7.77 -2.09 -4.55
CA PRO A 405 8.01 -3.51 -4.53
C PRO A 405 6.88 -4.24 -3.82
N LEU A 406 6.38 -5.30 -4.46
CA LEU A 406 5.49 -6.29 -3.86
C LEU A 406 6.34 -7.35 -3.17
N HIS A 407 6.62 -7.15 -1.89
CA HIS A 407 7.58 -7.96 -1.14
C HIS A 407 7.01 -9.32 -0.74
N VAL A 408 7.81 -10.38 -0.87
CA VAL A 408 7.45 -11.72 -0.37
C VAL A 408 7.52 -11.81 1.15
N VAL A 409 8.58 -11.25 1.74
CA VAL A 409 8.84 -11.31 3.19
C VAL A 409 8.34 -10.06 3.90
N GLY A 410 7.95 -10.20 5.16
CA GLY A 410 7.35 -9.11 5.97
C GLY A 410 5.84 -9.25 6.18
N ASN A 411 5.30 -10.44 5.93
CA ASN A 411 3.92 -10.81 6.21
C ASN A 411 3.86 -11.51 7.56
N ASP A 412 3.07 -11.00 8.50
CA ASP A 412 2.62 -11.74 9.69
C ASP A 412 1.08 -11.70 9.67
N ASP A 413 0.42 -12.83 9.96
CA ASP A 413 -1.05 -12.94 10.14
C ASP A 413 -1.86 -12.36 8.95
N GLY A 414 -1.45 -12.67 7.71
CA GLY A 414 -2.12 -12.18 6.51
C GLY A 414 -1.91 -10.69 6.18
N PHE A 415 -0.94 -10.02 6.82
CA PHE A 415 -0.64 -8.61 6.60
C PHE A 415 0.81 -8.35 6.21
N ASN A 416 1.03 -7.89 4.97
CA ASN A 416 2.33 -7.41 4.51
C ASN A 416 2.62 -6.02 5.07
N PHE A 417 3.42 -5.92 6.13
CA PHE A 417 3.79 -4.64 6.72
C PHE A 417 4.63 -3.77 5.77
N LEU A 418 5.33 -4.40 4.81
CA LEU A 418 6.03 -3.70 3.74
C LEU A 418 5.12 -3.32 2.57
N ASN A 419 3.87 -3.74 2.52
CA ASN A 419 2.89 -3.20 1.58
C ASN A 419 1.44 -3.37 2.08
N PRO A 420 1.04 -2.56 3.08
CA PRO A 420 -0.19 -2.79 3.84
C PRO A 420 -1.47 -2.57 3.03
N VAL A 421 -1.39 -1.72 2.01
CA VAL A 421 -2.51 -1.41 1.11
C VAL A 421 -2.74 -2.55 0.15
N ALA A 422 -1.68 -3.20 -0.28
CA ALA A 422 -1.70 -4.06 -1.44
C ALA A 422 -2.10 -5.50 -1.06
N GLY A 423 -1.89 -5.90 0.21
CA GLY A 423 -2.32 -7.18 0.77
C GLY A 423 -1.22 -8.24 0.79
N VAL A 424 -1.61 -9.51 0.81
CA VAL A 424 -0.70 -10.63 0.57
C VAL A 424 -0.40 -10.65 -0.94
N HIS A 425 0.87 -10.58 -1.32
CA HIS A 425 1.32 -10.58 -2.73
C HIS A 425 2.04 -11.84 -3.15
N ALA A 426 2.34 -12.70 -2.18
CA ALA A 426 2.93 -13.97 -2.44
C ALA A 426 2.40 -14.97 -1.42
N VAL A 427 2.06 -16.14 -1.91
CA VAL A 427 1.69 -17.30 -1.10
C VAL A 427 2.68 -18.42 -1.33
N GLU A 428 2.92 -19.21 -0.29
CA GLU A 428 3.65 -20.46 -0.44
C GLU A 428 2.74 -21.54 -1.04
N LEU A 429 3.32 -22.38 -1.89
CA LEU A 429 2.61 -23.42 -2.62
C LEU A 429 3.20 -24.80 -2.31
N GLU A 430 2.32 -25.78 -2.18
CA GLU A 430 2.70 -27.19 -2.12
C GLU A 430 2.70 -27.83 -3.51
N SER A 431 3.47 -28.91 -3.68
CA SER A 431 3.49 -29.67 -4.93
C SER A 431 3.73 -31.16 -4.70
N GLU A 432 2.92 -32.01 -5.34
CA GLU A 432 3.12 -33.46 -5.34
C GLU A 432 4.46 -33.86 -5.99
N ALA A 433 4.99 -33.04 -6.91
CA ALA A 433 6.23 -33.31 -7.62
C ALA A 433 7.49 -33.18 -6.73
N LEU A 434 7.45 -32.36 -5.68
CA LEU A 434 8.55 -32.20 -4.71
C LEU A 434 8.67 -33.40 -3.77
N GLY A 435 7.56 -34.09 -3.47
CA GLY A 435 7.59 -35.25 -2.58
C GLY A 435 7.93 -34.87 -1.13
N GLU A 436 8.88 -35.57 -0.50
CA GLU A 436 9.40 -35.23 0.86
C GLU A 436 10.68 -34.38 0.78
N GLU A 437 10.92 -33.66 -0.33
CA GLU A 437 12.09 -32.76 -0.47
C GLU A 437 11.82 -31.44 0.25
N ASP A 438 12.38 -31.30 1.47
CA ASP A 438 12.23 -30.14 2.36
C ASP A 438 13.05 -28.90 1.93
N ASP A 439 13.70 -28.89 0.76
CA ASP A 439 14.70 -27.87 0.36
C ASP A 439 14.31 -26.99 -0.84
N VAL A 440 13.04 -27.07 -1.29
CA VAL A 440 12.48 -26.20 -2.33
C VAL A 440 11.24 -25.51 -1.81
N VAL A 441 11.23 -24.17 -1.85
CA VAL A 441 10.07 -23.33 -1.53
C VAL A 441 9.46 -22.85 -2.83
N LEU A 442 8.16 -23.07 -3.03
CA LEU A 442 7.42 -22.57 -4.20
C LEU A 442 6.60 -21.35 -3.79
N LEU A 443 6.64 -20.32 -4.63
CA LEU A 443 5.94 -19.07 -4.41
C LEU A 443 5.10 -18.72 -5.63
N GLY A 444 3.84 -18.39 -5.41
CA GLY A 444 2.95 -17.76 -6.39
C GLY A 444 2.78 -16.29 -6.03
N PHE A 445 2.97 -15.40 -7.00
CA PHE A 445 2.84 -13.94 -6.82
C PHE A 445 1.54 -13.43 -7.44
N GLU A 446 0.99 -12.43 -6.78
CA GLU A 446 -0.02 -11.53 -7.33
C GLU A 446 0.66 -10.18 -7.68
N ASP A 447 0.51 -9.73 -8.92
CA ASP A 447 1.14 -8.52 -9.45
C ASP A 447 0.31 -7.25 -9.20
N ARG A 448 -0.97 -7.39 -8.85
CA ARG A 448 -1.85 -6.28 -8.55
C ARG A 448 -2.03 -6.05 -7.07
N ARG A 449 -2.27 -4.80 -6.74
CA ARG A 449 -2.69 -4.38 -5.40
C ARG A 449 -4.16 -4.76 -5.26
N VAL A 450 -4.61 -5.21 -4.08
CA VAL A 450 -6.05 -5.48 -3.81
C VAL A 450 -6.99 -4.30 -4.08
N THR A 451 -6.43 -3.10 -4.25
CA THR A 451 -7.13 -1.85 -4.52
C THR A 451 -7.25 -1.55 -6.01
N ASP A 452 -6.52 -2.28 -6.85
CA ASP A 452 -6.64 -2.24 -8.29
C ASP A 452 -7.97 -2.89 -8.71
N PRO A 453 -8.79 -2.25 -9.57
CA PRO A 453 -10.04 -2.84 -10.06
C PRO A 453 -9.88 -4.17 -10.78
N ASP A 454 -8.70 -4.44 -11.32
CA ASP A 454 -8.38 -5.66 -12.06
C ASP A 454 -7.68 -6.72 -11.19
N TRP A 455 -7.51 -6.47 -9.88
CA TRP A 455 -7.01 -7.48 -8.93
C TRP A 455 -7.93 -8.69 -8.90
N ASP A 456 -7.36 -9.89 -9.06
CA ASP A 456 -8.12 -11.14 -9.10
C ASP A 456 -7.74 -12.14 -8.00
N GLY A 457 -6.58 -11.98 -7.36
CA GLY A 457 -6.21 -12.77 -6.18
C GLY A 457 -5.94 -14.24 -6.52
N ASP A 458 -5.48 -14.52 -7.74
CA ASP A 458 -5.19 -15.87 -8.21
C ASP A 458 -3.73 -16.29 -7.99
N TYR A 459 -2.83 -15.34 -7.70
CA TYR A 459 -1.41 -15.56 -7.37
C TYR A 459 -0.62 -16.34 -8.44
N ASN A 460 -1.04 -16.27 -9.70
CA ASN A 460 -0.38 -16.98 -10.79
C ASN A 460 0.42 -16.06 -11.71
N ASP A 461 0.52 -14.76 -11.44
CA ASP A 461 1.21 -13.77 -12.29
C ASP A 461 2.69 -14.07 -12.47
N LEU A 462 3.32 -14.52 -11.38
CA LEU A 462 4.71 -15.00 -11.39
C LEU A 462 4.88 -16.15 -10.40
N ILE A 463 5.44 -17.25 -10.87
CA ILE A 463 5.65 -18.46 -10.06
C ILE A 463 7.14 -18.77 -10.03
N VAL A 464 7.71 -18.86 -8.84
CA VAL A 464 9.15 -19.09 -8.63
C VAL A 464 9.41 -20.20 -7.61
N ALA A 465 10.51 -20.90 -7.81
CA ALA A 465 11.05 -21.86 -6.86
C ALA A 465 12.37 -21.37 -6.29
N VAL A 466 12.51 -21.35 -4.97
CA VAL A 466 13.74 -21.04 -4.26
C VAL A 466 14.34 -22.33 -3.72
N SER A 467 15.63 -22.57 -3.98
CA SER A 467 16.30 -23.85 -3.68
C SER A 467 17.80 -23.69 -3.39
N GLU A 468 18.41 -24.67 -2.74
CA GLU A 468 19.86 -24.69 -2.46
C GLU A 468 20.73 -25.16 -3.64
N GLU A 469 20.15 -25.89 -4.59
CA GLU A 469 20.80 -26.32 -5.84
C GLU A 469 19.89 -26.02 -7.05
N PRO A 470 20.44 -25.80 -8.26
CA PRO A 470 19.61 -25.58 -9.44
C PRO A 470 18.65 -26.75 -9.67
N LEU A 471 17.38 -26.45 -9.92
CA LEU A 471 16.38 -27.48 -10.20
C LEU A 471 16.78 -28.31 -11.42
N SER A 472 16.57 -29.63 -11.33
CA SER A 472 16.80 -30.51 -12.47
C SER A 472 15.74 -30.27 -13.55
N ALA A 473 16.10 -30.43 -14.82
CA ALA A 473 15.13 -30.29 -15.92
C ALA A 473 13.92 -31.23 -15.78
N ASP A 474 14.12 -32.45 -15.25
CA ASP A 474 13.04 -33.41 -15.02
C ASP A 474 12.08 -32.92 -13.91
N LEU A 475 12.60 -32.22 -12.89
CA LEU A 475 11.78 -31.63 -11.82
C LEU A 475 11.01 -30.41 -12.34
N VAL A 476 11.67 -29.50 -13.07
CA VAL A 476 11.00 -28.36 -13.72
C VAL A 476 9.87 -28.84 -14.64
N GLU A 477 10.12 -29.85 -15.47
CA GLU A 477 9.07 -30.46 -16.31
C GLU A 477 7.90 -31.04 -15.49
N SER A 478 8.16 -31.56 -14.29
CA SER A 478 7.13 -32.14 -13.42
C SER A 478 6.27 -31.06 -12.76
N LEU A 479 6.89 -30.01 -12.22
CA LEU A 479 6.22 -28.85 -11.64
C LEU A 479 5.34 -28.15 -12.68
N LEU A 480 5.87 -27.94 -13.89
CA LEU A 480 5.11 -27.40 -15.02
C LEU A 480 3.92 -28.26 -15.40
N ALA A 481 4.05 -29.59 -15.35
CA ALA A 481 2.95 -30.49 -15.67
C ALA A 481 1.83 -30.45 -14.62
N GLU A 482 2.18 -30.22 -13.36
CA GLU A 482 1.24 -30.06 -12.23
C GLU A 482 0.48 -28.73 -12.33
N LEU A 483 1.20 -27.63 -12.56
CA LEU A 483 0.63 -26.31 -12.87
C LEU A 483 -0.30 -26.33 -14.11
N GLN A 484 -0.13 -27.31 -15.00
CA GLN A 484 -0.98 -27.49 -16.19
C GLN A 484 -2.08 -28.56 -16.01
N SER A 485 -2.20 -29.14 -14.83
CA SER A 485 -3.05 -30.32 -14.61
C SER A 485 -4.53 -30.00 -14.38
N GLY A 486 -4.88 -28.72 -14.16
CA GLY A 486 -6.26 -28.30 -13.95
C GLY A 486 -7.12 -28.17 -15.22
N PRO A 487 -8.40 -27.82 -15.04
CA PRO A 487 -9.42 -27.96 -16.07
C PRO A 487 -9.30 -27.00 -17.28
N VAL A 488 -8.37 -26.03 -17.26
CA VAL A 488 -8.20 -25.01 -18.32
C VAL A 488 -6.73 -24.82 -18.72
N ALA A 489 -6.02 -25.90 -19.06
CA ALA A 489 -4.61 -25.87 -19.50
C ALA A 489 -4.28 -25.09 -20.81
N ASP A 490 -5.22 -24.33 -21.38
CA ASP A 490 -5.04 -23.63 -22.68
C ASP A 490 -4.73 -22.12 -22.53
N ALA A 491 -4.65 -21.56 -21.31
CA ALA A 491 -4.45 -20.11 -21.08
C ALA A 491 -3.07 -19.71 -20.51
N LEU A 492 -2.30 -20.63 -19.92
CA LEU A 492 -1.05 -20.37 -19.19
C LEU A 492 0.17 -19.95 -20.04
N ILE A 493 -0.02 -19.65 -21.32
CA ILE A 493 1.05 -19.22 -22.23
C ILE A 493 0.46 -18.18 -23.19
N ALA A 494 0.61 -16.91 -22.84
CA ALA A 494 0.64 -15.83 -23.83
C ALA A 494 1.95 -15.08 -23.65
#